data_AF-A0AAW0HXK7-F1
#
_entry.id   AF-A0AAW0HXK7-F1
#
_cell.length_a   1.000
_cell.length_b   1.000
_cell.length_c   1.000
_cell.angle_alpha   90.00
_cell.angle_beta   90.00
_cell.angle_gamma   90.00
#
_symmetry.space_group_name_H-M   'P 1'
#
loop_
_entity.id
_entity.type
_entity.pdbx_description
1 polymer ?
#
loop_
_entity_poly.entity_id
_entity_poly.type
_entity_poly.pdbx_seq_one_letter_code
_entity_poly.pdbx_strand_id
1 'polypeptide(L)'
;MAPRAGQRGLWSPLPGLLLVAAALSRPAAPCPFQCYCFGSPRLLLRCASGAELRQPPRDVPPDARNLTIVGANLTVLRAAAFAGGDEEATDGVRLPLLTALRLTHNNIEVVEDGAFDGLPSLAALDLSHNPLRALGARAFRGLPALHSLQLNHALARGGPGMLDALDAALTPLAELRLLGLAGNALSRLPPAALRLPRLEQLDARINALTGLGPDELRAVERDGDLPGPRLLLADNPLICGCTLRPLLAWLHNATERVPDARRLRCASPRALLDRPLMDLDEARLGCADGDTNERGEEVDVAGPELEASYVFFGLVLALIGLIFLMVLYLNRRGIQRWMRNLREACRDQMEGYHYRYEQDADPRRAPTPAAPSGSRATSPGSGL
;
A
#
# COMPACT_ATOMS: atom_id res chain seq x y z
N MET A 1 -10.93 -84.15 -55.11
CA MET A 1 -10.42 -82.92 -55.77
C MET A 1 -9.49 -82.22 -54.79
N ALA A 2 -8.19 -82.18 -55.09
CA ALA A 2 -7.23 -81.25 -54.46
C ALA A 2 -7.25 -79.91 -55.26
N PRO A 3 -6.77 -78.76 -54.74
CA PRO A 3 -5.39 -78.51 -54.27
C PRO A 3 -5.34 -77.87 -52.85
N ARG A 4 -4.32 -78.04 -51.98
CA ARG A 4 -2.87 -77.70 -51.96
C ARG A 4 -2.52 -76.20 -51.80
N ALA A 5 -1.61 -75.98 -50.84
CA ALA A 5 -0.77 -74.79 -50.51
C ALA A 5 -1.41 -73.65 -49.69
N GLY A 6 -0.78 -73.04 -48.68
CA GLY A 6 0.58 -73.18 -48.15
C GLY A 6 0.75 -72.65 -46.73
N GLN A 7 1.80 -73.12 -46.06
CA GLN A 7 2.34 -72.62 -44.80
C GLN A 7 2.76 -71.14 -44.93
N ARG A 8 2.65 -70.35 -43.85
CA ARG A 8 3.70 -69.41 -43.38
C ARG A 8 3.29 -68.66 -42.10
N GLY A 9 4.18 -68.71 -41.12
CA GLY A 9 4.56 -67.53 -40.33
C GLY A 9 3.75 -67.24 -39.07
N LEU A 10 4.16 -67.86 -37.97
CA LEU A 10 3.99 -67.32 -36.63
C LEU A 10 4.76 -65.99 -36.57
N TRP A 11 4.09 -64.84 -36.59
CA TRP A 11 4.70 -63.54 -36.31
C TRP A 11 4.18 -63.07 -34.95
N SER A 12 5.04 -63.24 -33.94
CA SER A 12 4.97 -62.52 -32.67
C SER A 12 5.01 -61.01 -32.92
N PRO A 13 4.22 -60.19 -32.21
CA PRO A 13 4.45 -58.76 -32.22
C PRO A 13 5.75 -58.49 -31.45
N LEU A 14 6.70 -57.83 -32.13
CA LEU A 14 7.95 -57.35 -31.55
C LEU A 14 7.67 -56.47 -30.32
N PRO A 15 8.35 -56.67 -29.17
CA PRO A 15 8.19 -55.82 -27.97
C PRO A 15 8.79 -54.41 -28.11
N GLY A 16 9.31 -54.04 -29.30
CA GLY A 16 10.18 -52.88 -29.49
C GLY A 16 9.48 -51.56 -29.78
N LEU A 17 8.20 -51.53 -30.13
CA LEU A 17 7.56 -50.28 -30.57
C LEU A 17 6.88 -49.46 -29.45
N LEU A 18 6.65 -50.05 -28.27
CA LEU A 18 6.09 -49.32 -27.12
C LEU A 18 7.14 -48.49 -26.36
N LEU A 19 8.43 -48.80 -26.52
CA LEU A 19 9.52 -48.11 -25.84
C LEU A 19 9.95 -46.80 -26.52
N VAL A 20 9.60 -46.59 -27.79
CA VAL A 20 9.95 -45.34 -28.50
C VAL A 20 8.92 -44.23 -28.24
N ALA A 21 7.65 -44.58 -27.99
CA ALA A 21 6.63 -43.59 -27.63
C ALA A 21 6.82 -43.02 -26.20
N ALA A 22 7.36 -43.82 -25.28
CA ALA A 22 7.71 -43.38 -23.93
C ALA A 22 8.98 -42.53 -23.86
N ALA A 23 9.83 -42.56 -24.90
CA ALA A 23 11.04 -41.73 -25.01
C ALA A 23 10.78 -40.35 -25.63
N LEU A 24 9.57 -40.12 -26.17
CA LEU A 24 9.13 -38.84 -26.74
C LEU A 24 8.17 -38.07 -25.82
N SER A 25 7.69 -38.67 -24.73
CA SER A 25 7.03 -37.92 -23.67
C SER A 25 8.10 -37.18 -22.87
N ARG A 26 8.22 -35.87 -23.13
CA ARG A 26 8.94 -34.95 -22.24
C ARG A 26 8.47 -35.24 -20.81
N PRO A 27 9.36 -35.47 -19.83
CA PRO A 27 8.94 -35.60 -18.45
C PRO A 27 8.14 -34.34 -18.10
N ALA A 28 6.90 -34.53 -17.64
CA ALA A 28 6.14 -33.43 -17.06
C ALA A 28 7.03 -32.82 -15.98
N ALA A 29 7.34 -31.53 -16.11
CA ALA A 29 8.24 -30.86 -15.18
C ALA A 29 7.80 -31.13 -13.74
N PRO A 30 8.75 -31.42 -12.82
CA PRO A 30 8.41 -31.72 -11.44
C PRO A 30 7.76 -30.48 -10.82
N CYS A 31 6.47 -30.58 -10.51
CA CYS A 31 5.78 -29.52 -9.79
C CYS A 31 6.21 -29.48 -8.32
N PRO A 32 6.27 -28.29 -7.70
CA PRO A 32 6.52 -28.16 -6.28
C PRO A 32 5.53 -29.00 -5.46
N PHE A 33 6.00 -29.60 -4.37
CA PHE A 33 5.15 -30.36 -3.44
C PHE A 33 4.01 -29.45 -2.94
N GLN A 34 2.74 -29.87 -3.10
CA GLN A 34 1.50 -29.12 -2.83
C GLN A 34 1.03 -28.10 -3.89
N CYS A 35 1.69 -28.02 -5.05
CA CYS A 35 1.23 -27.22 -6.17
C CYS A 35 0.94 -28.09 -7.39
N TYR A 36 -0.14 -27.76 -8.09
CA TYR A 36 -0.53 -28.37 -9.35
C TYR A 36 -0.07 -27.45 -10.48
N CYS A 37 0.84 -27.92 -11.33
CA CYS A 37 1.16 -27.23 -12.58
C CYS A 37 0.39 -27.85 -13.74
N PHE A 38 -0.28 -27.00 -14.50
CA PHE A 38 -0.86 -27.40 -15.78
C PHE A 38 0.17 -27.12 -16.89
N GLY A 39 0.57 -28.16 -17.61
CA GLY A 39 1.57 -28.07 -18.69
C GLY A 39 1.03 -27.42 -19.97
N SER A 40 1.94 -26.70 -20.65
CA SER A 40 1.94 -26.02 -21.98
C SER A 40 0.62 -25.61 -22.65
N PRO A 41 0.47 -24.35 -23.14
CA PRO A 41 1.47 -23.26 -23.22
C PRO A 41 1.41 -22.25 -22.06
N ARG A 42 0.53 -22.45 -21.07
CA ARG A 42 0.38 -21.58 -19.89
C ARG A 42 0.68 -22.41 -18.65
N LEU A 43 1.80 -22.13 -17.98
CA LEU A 43 2.12 -22.80 -16.73
C LEU A 43 1.32 -22.15 -15.60
N LEU A 44 0.12 -22.67 -15.37
CA LEU A 44 -0.67 -22.31 -14.20
C LEU A 44 -0.14 -23.09 -13.01
N LEU A 45 0.38 -22.40 -12.01
CA LEU A 45 0.80 -22.99 -10.75
C LEU A 45 -0.26 -22.69 -9.69
N ARG A 46 -1.10 -23.68 -9.39
CA ARG A 46 -2.12 -23.55 -8.35
C ARG A 46 -1.69 -24.34 -7.12
N CYS A 47 -1.41 -23.64 -6.02
CA CYS A 47 -1.06 -24.29 -4.77
C CYS A 47 -2.34 -24.57 -3.95
N ALA A 48 -2.32 -25.67 -3.18
CA ALA A 48 -3.43 -26.03 -2.31
C ALA A 48 -3.61 -24.97 -1.20
N SER A 49 -4.85 -24.80 -0.73
CA SER A 49 -5.17 -23.90 0.40
C SER A 49 -4.37 -24.30 1.63
N GLY A 50 -3.46 -23.42 2.09
CA GLY A 50 -2.57 -23.68 3.23
C GLY A 50 -1.10 -23.90 2.89
N ALA A 51 -0.72 -23.93 1.61
CA ALA A 51 0.69 -23.94 1.22
C ALA A 51 1.35 -22.58 1.54
N GLU A 52 2.31 -22.56 2.45
CA GLU A 52 3.13 -21.38 2.77
C GLU A 52 4.40 -21.38 1.89
N LEU A 53 4.28 -20.92 0.64
CA LEU A 53 5.47 -20.62 -0.14
C LEU A 53 6.05 -19.31 0.40
N ARG A 54 7.13 -19.38 1.20
CA ARG A 54 7.84 -18.18 1.69
C ARG A 54 8.56 -17.42 0.56
N GLN A 55 8.77 -18.09 -0.57
CA GLN A 55 9.41 -17.59 -1.79
C GLN A 55 8.72 -18.22 -3.01
N PRO A 56 8.84 -17.62 -4.20
CA PRO A 56 8.45 -18.27 -5.45
C PRO A 56 9.07 -19.67 -5.55
N PRO A 57 8.35 -20.66 -6.10
CA PRO A 57 8.84 -22.04 -6.11
C PRO A 57 10.12 -22.18 -6.93
N ARG A 58 11.05 -22.99 -6.42
CA ARG A 58 12.35 -23.21 -7.06
C ARG A 58 12.26 -24.05 -8.34
N ASP A 59 11.20 -24.83 -8.49
CA ASP A 59 11.04 -25.81 -9.57
C ASP A 59 10.25 -25.28 -10.78
N VAL A 60 10.24 -23.96 -11.00
CA VAL A 60 9.60 -23.40 -12.21
C VAL A 60 10.48 -23.72 -13.43
N PRO A 61 9.93 -24.35 -14.48
CA PRO A 61 10.64 -24.61 -15.73
C PRO A 61 11.24 -23.33 -16.33
N PRO A 62 12.51 -23.35 -16.78
CA PRO A 62 13.17 -22.16 -17.32
C PRO A 62 12.56 -21.68 -18.65
N ASP A 63 11.79 -22.53 -19.34
CA ASP A 63 11.06 -22.21 -20.57
C ASP A 63 9.65 -21.66 -20.34
N ALA A 64 9.24 -21.49 -19.07
CA ALA A 64 7.95 -20.95 -18.73
C ALA A 64 7.79 -19.50 -19.22
N ARG A 65 6.75 -19.25 -20.02
CA ARG A 65 6.41 -17.90 -20.52
C ARG A 65 5.33 -17.19 -19.71
N ASN A 66 4.44 -17.97 -19.11
CA ASN A 66 3.32 -17.47 -18.33
C ASN A 66 3.29 -18.23 -17.02
N LEU A 67 3.44 -17.52 -15.91
CA LEU A 67 3.37 -18.06 -14.56
C LEU A 67 2.23 -17.37 -13.82
N THR A 68 1.34 -18.15 -13.26
CA THR A 68 0.25 -17.65 -12.41
C THR A 68 0.30 -18.40 -11.10
N ILE A 69 0.40 -17.67 -9.99
CA ILE A 69 0.43 -18.17 -8.62
C ILE A 69 -0.75 -17.53 -7.88
N VAL A 70 -1.67 -18.37 -7.40
CA VAL A 70 -2.88 -17.92 -6.68
C VAL A 70 -3.00 -18.72 -5.39
N GLY A 71 -3.26 -18.04 -4.27
CA GLY A 71 -3.55 -18.68 -2.99
C GLY A 71 -2.36 -19.38 -2.32
N ALA A 72 -1.13 -18.93 -2.60
CA ALA A 72 0.11 -19.51 -2.06
C ALA A 72 0.60 -18.84 -0.75
N ASN A 73 -0.23 -17.98 -0.14
CA ASN A 73 0.06 -17.21 1.08
C ASN A 73 1.45 -16.54 1.09
N LEU A 74 1.94 -16.10 -0.08
CA LEU A 74 3.18 -15.34 -0.20
C LEU A 74 3.02 -14.03 0.57
N THR A 75 3.85 -13.77 1.57
CA THR A 75 3.76 -12.55 2.40
C THR A 75 4.77 -11.48 2.01
N VAL A 76 5.98 -11.88 1.61
CA VAL A 76 7.07 -10.96 1.27
C VAL A 76 7.71 -11.40 -0.04
N LEU A 77 7.72 -10.52 -1.04
CA LEU A 77 8.55 -10.66 -2.23
C LEU A 77 9.89 -9.99 -1.95
N ARG A 78 10.89 -10.80 -1.64
CA ARG A 78 12.25 -10.32 -1.35
C ARG A 78 12.98 -9.88 -2.61
N ALA A 79 14.02 -9.07 -2.44
CA ALA A 79 14.96 -8.75 -3.50
C ALA A 79 15.43 -10.03 -4.21
N ALA A 80 15.51 -9.98 -5.54
CA ALA A 80 15.92 -11.13 -6.35
C ALA A 80 15.08 -12.40 -6.12
N ALA A 81 13.81 -12.31 -5.71
CA ALA A 81 12.97 -13.49 -5.49
C ALA A 81 12.82 -14.40 -6.72
N PHE A 82 13.08 -13.87 -7.92
CA PHE A 82 13.07 -14.57 -9.21
C PHE A 82 14.43 -14.55 -9.93
N ALA A 83 15.46 -14.08 -9.24
CA ALA A 83 16.84 -14.27 -9.62
C ALA A 83 17.45 -15.31 -8.68
N GLY A 84 18.47 -16.03 -9.12
CA GLY A 84 19.21 -16.90 -8.22
C GLY A 84 19.70 -16.12 -7.00
N GLY A 85 19.23 -16.50 -5.81
CA GLY A 85 19.66 -15.89 -4.56
C GLY A 85 20.96 -16.51 -4.06
N ASP A 86 21.93 -15.63 -3.87
CA ASP A 86 23.08 -15.70 -2.96
C ASP A 86 24.22 -16.69 -3.26
N GLU A 87 25.44 -16.21 -3.01
CA GLU A 87 26.76 -16.79 -3.35
C GLU A 87 27.04 -18.20 -2.81
N GLU A 88 26.13 -18.80 -2.04
CA GLU A 88 26.29 -20.13 -1.42
C GLU A 88 25.28 -21.20 -1.92
N ALA A 89 24.27 -20.84 -2.71
CA ALA A 89 23.29 -21.80 -3.25
C ALA A 89 23.40 -21.87 -4.78
N THR A 90 24.08 -22.90 -5.29
CA THR A 90 24.46 -23.07 -6.70
C THR A 90 23.32 -23.32 -7.69
N ASP A 91 22.04 -23.25 -7.31
CA ASP A 91 20.91 -23.45 -8.21
C ASP A 91 19.86 -22.34 -8.06
N GLY A 92 20.13 -21.23 -8.73
CA GLY A 92 19.23 -20.09 -8.84
C GLY A 92 18.22 -20.24 -9.98
N VAL A 93 16.93 -19.97 -9.71
CA VAL A 93 15.91 -19.92 -10.76
C VAL A 93 16.09 -18.64 -11.57
N ARG A 94 16.49 -18.77 -12.84
CA ARG A 94 16.38 -17.70 -13.83
C ARG A 94 15.24 -18.02 -14.77
N LEU A 95 14.30 -17.10 -14.93
CA LEU A 95 13.17 -17.23 -15.84
C LEU A 95 13.30 -16.22 -17.00
N PRO A 96 14.33 -16.33 -17.86
CA PRO A 96 14.63 -15.33 -18.87
C PRO A 96 13.55 -15.22 -19.95
N LEU A 97 12.73 -16.26 -20.11
CA LEU A 97 11.66 -16.34 -21.10
C LEU A 97 10.28 -15.96 -20.53
N LEU A 98 10.19 -15.64 -19.23
CA LEU A 98 8.92 -15.30 -18.61
C LEU A 98 8.42 -13.94 -19.11
N THR A 99 7.25 -13.96 -19.73
CA THR A 99 6.59 -12.78 -20.30
C THR A 99 5.40 -12.30 -19.48
N ALA A 100 4.74 -13.18 -18.73
CA ALA A 100 3.63 -12.80 -17.86
C ALA A 100 3.73 -13.47 -16.49
N LEU A 101 3.64 -12.67 -15.44
CA LEU A 101 3.64 -13.09 -14.05
C LEU A 101 2.38 -12.57 -13.37
N ARG A 102 1.54 -13.49 -12.86
CA ARG A 102 0.34 -13.16 -12.10
C ARG A 102 0.46 -13.70 -10.68
N LEU A 103 0.47 -12.82 -9.71
CA LEU A 103 0.54 -13.10 -8.28
C LEU A 103 -0.74 -12.62 -7.56
N THR A 104 -1.87 -12.66 -8.26
CA THR A 104 -3.15 -12.13 -7.76
C THR A 104 -3.73 -12.96 -6.62
N HIS A 105 -4.45 -12.33 -5.69
CA HIS A 105 -5.12 -13.01 -4.57
C HIS A 105 -4.15 -13.87 -3.73
N ASN A 106 -2.97 -13.33 -3.46
CA ASN A 106 -2.08 -13.85 -2.41
C ASN A 106 -2.17 -12.92 -1.19
N ASN A 107 -1.31 -13.14 -0.20
CA ASN A 107 -1.27 -12.33 1.02
C ASN A 107 -0.01 -11.44 1.04
N ILE A 108 0.42 -10.93 -0.11
CA ILE A 108 1.68 -10.19 -0.22
C ILE A 108 1.48 -8.85 0.49
N GLU A 109 2.29 -8.60 1.52
CA GLU A 109 2.29 -7.38 2.31
C GLU A 109 3.47 -6.47 1.96
N VAL A 110 4.60 -7.05 1.53
CA VAL A 110 5.83 -6.32 1.25
C VAL A 110 6.43 -6.75 -0.09
N VAL A 111 6.77 -5.78 -0.93
CA VAL A 111 7.59 -5.97 -2.12
C VAL A 111 8.86 -5.16 -1.95
N GLU A 112 10.01 -5.84 -1.83
CA GLU A 112 11.31 -5.22 -1.66
C GLU A 112 11.87 -4.64 -2.98
N ASP A 113 12.91 -3.82 -2.87
CA ASP A 113 13.66 -3.34 -4.03
C ASP A 113 14.22 -4.51 -4.85
N GLY A 114 14.10 -4.46 -6.19
CA GLY A 114 14.61 -5.50 -7.07
C GLY A 114 13.92 -6.86 -6.90
N ALA A 115 12.71 -6.91 -6.33
CA ALA A 115 11.99 -8.16 -6.11
C ALA A 115 11.76 -8.99 -7.40
N PHE A 116 11.72 -8.32 -8.55
CA PHE A 116 11.52 -8.93 -9.86
C PHE A 116 12.79 -8.97 -10.72
N ASP A 117 13.96 -8.75 -10.12
CA ASP A 117 15.24 -8.95 -10.80
C ASP A 117 15.34 -10.39 -11.33
N GLY A 118 15.98 -10.57 -12.49
CA GLY A 118 16.06 -11.88 -13.17
C GLY A 118 14.93 -12.17 -14.17
N LEU A 119 14.00 -11.23 -14.38
CA LEU A 119 12.87 -11.34 -15.32
C LEU A 119 12.99 -10.34 -16.50
N PRO A 120 14.03 -10.42 -17.35
CA PRO A 120 14.31 -9.40 -18.37
C PRO A 120 13.25 -9.30 -19.47
N SER A 121 12.50 -10.38 -19.73
CA SER A 121 11.47 -10.45 -20.78
C SER A 121 10.05 -10.20 -20.26
N LEU A 122 9.90 -9.82 -18.99
CA LEU A 122 8.57 -9.69 -18.37
C LEU A 122 7.81 -8.51 -18.98
N ALA A 123 6.70 -8.81 -19.63
CA ALA A 123 5.84 -7.84 -20.30
C ALA A 123 4.57 -7.52 -19.50
N ALA A 124 4.08 -8.45 -18.69
CA ALA A 124 2.88 -8.26 -17.88
C ALA A 124 3.10 -8.74 -16.44
N LEU A 125 2.84 -7.85 -15.48
CA LEU A 125 2.89 -8.13 -14.05
C LEU A 125 1.53 -7.80 -13.42
N ASP A 126 0.97 -8.75 -12.68
CA ASP A 126 -0.27 -8.56 -11.93
C ASP A 126 -0.09 -8.90 -10.45
N LEU A 127 -0.19 -7.87 -9.61
CA LEU A 127 -0.13 -7.91 -8.15
C LEU A 127 -1.48 -7.56 -7.52
N SER A 128 -2.57 -7.54 -8.31
CA SER A 128 -3.89 -7.13 -7.84
C SER A 128 -4.40 -8.03 -6.71
N HIS A 129 -5.22 -7.46 -5.81
CA HIS A 129 -5.77 -8.15 -4.65
C HIS A 129 -4.69 -8.75 -3.73
N ASN A 130 -3.64 -7.98 -3.43
CA ASN A 130 -2.67 -8.28 -2.38
C ASN A 130 -2.65 -7.14 -1.35
N PRO A 131 -2.63 -7.41 -0.04
CA PRO A 131 -2.70 -6.37 0.99
C PRO A 131 -1.37 -5.64 1.20
N LEU A 132 -0.82 -4.97 0.17
CA LEU A 132 0.48 -4.30 0.24
C LEU A 132 0.48 -3.20 1.31
N ARG A 133 1.40 -3.32 2.25
CA ARG A 133 1.72 -2.35 3.29
C ARG A 133 2.98 -1.55 2.97
N ALA A 134 3.92 -2.16 2.23
CA ALA A 134 5.15 -1.53 1.79
C ALA A 134 5.52 -1.94 0.36
N LEU A 135 5.97 -0.95 -0.42
CA LEU A 135 6.50 -1.11 -1.76
C LEU A 135 7.89 -0.46 -1.80
N GLY A 136 8.90 -1.18 -2.27
CA GLY A 136 10.23 -0.64 -2.47
C GLY A 136 10.25 0.40 -3.59
N ALA A 137 11.00 1.49 -3.39
CA ALA A 137 11.15 2.55 -4.39
C ALA A 137 11.80 2.06 -5.70
N ARG A 138 12.47 0.91 -5.67
CA ARG A 138 13.05 0.23 -6.85
C ARG A 138 12.47 -1.17 -7.02
N ALA A 139 11.24 -1.41 -6.55
CA ALA A 139 10.59 -2.72 -6.64
C ALA A 139 10.52 -3.25 -8.08
N PHE A 140 10.20 -2.37 -9.04
CA PHE A 140 10.07 -2.71 -10.47
C PHE A 140 11.34 -2.41 -11.30
N ARG A 141 12.49 -2.24 -10.63
CA ARG A 141 13.78 -2.15 -11.33
C ARG A 141 14.02 -3.45 -12.11
N GLY A 142 14.76 -3.34 -13.22
CA GLY A 142 15.20 -4.52 -13.98
C GLY A 142 14.12 -5.12 -14.88
N LEU A 143 13.01 -4.41 -15.09
CA LEU A 143 11.90 -4.82 -15.96
C LEU A 143 11.81 -3.94 -17.24
N PRO A 144 12.80 -4.01 -18.16
CA PRO A 144 12.89 -3.11 -19.31
C PRO A 144 11.79 -3.34 -20.35
N ALA A 145 11.16 -4.52 -20.35
CA ALA A 145 10.13 -4.91 -21.31
C ALA A 145 8.70 -4.83 -20.73
N LEU A 146 8.51 -4.23 -19.55
CA LEU A 146 7.21 -4.22 -18.88
C LEU A 146 6.23 -3.27 -19.58
N HIS A 147 5.15 -3.83 -20.12
CA HIS A 147 4.11 -3.09 -20.83
C HIS A 147 2.82 -2.97 -20.03
N SER A 148 2.54 -3.91 -19.13
CA SER A 148 1.32 -3.94 -18.31
C SER A 148 1.63 -4.18 -16.85
N LEU A 149 1.22 -3.26 -15.98
CA LEU A 149 1.32 -3.38 -14.53
C LEU A 149 -0.07 -3.23 -13.91
N GLN A 150 -0.51 -4.24 -13.16
CA GLN A 150 -1.80 -4.23 -12.46
C GLN A 150 -1.57 -4.28 -10.94
N LEU A 151 -2.06 -3.25 -10.26
CA LEU A 151 -1.98 -3.06 -8.81
C LEU A 151 -3.38 -2.76 -8.23
N ASN A 152 -4.42 -3.33 -8.82
CA ASN A 152 -5.80 -3.05 -8.41
C ASN A 152 -6.07 -3.65 -7.02
N HIS A 153 -6.71 -2.89 -6.13
CA HIS A 153 -6.98 -3.30 -4.75
C HIS A 153 -5.73 -3.83 -4.01
N ALA A 154 -4.58 -3.21 -4.28
CA ALA A 154 -3.30 -3.64 -3.70
C ALA A 154 -2.76 -2.68 -2.65
N LEU A 155 -2.93 -1.38 -2.86
CA LEU A 155 -2.19 -0.33 -2.15
C LEU A 155 -2.96 0.31 -0.99
N ALA A 156 -4.26 0.01 -0.85
CA ALA A 156 -5.15 0.68 0.11
C ALA A 156 -4.76 0.51 1.59
N ARG A 157 -3.89 -0.47 1.91
CA ARG A 157 -3.36 -0.70 3.27
C ARG A 157 -1.99 -0.04 3.48
N GLY A 158 -1.44 0.59 2.45
CA GLY A 158 -0.24 1.38 2.52
C GLY A 158 -0.46 2.62 3.37
N GLY A 159 0.55 2.95 4.19
CA GLY A 159 0.56 4.22 4.91
C GLY A 159 0.71 5.42 3.97
N PRO A 160 0.85 6.64 4.51
CA PRO A 160 0.92 7.88 3.72
C PRO A 160 2.05 7.89 2.68
N GLY A 161 3.17 7.20 2.93
CA GLY A 161 4.30 7.10 2.00
C GLY A 161 4.11 6.12 0.84
N MET A 162 2.98 5.43 0.74
CA MET A 162 2.74 4.46 -0.33
C MET A 162 2.68 5.12 -1.71
N LEU A 163 2.12 6.33 -1.81
CA LEU A 163 2.06 7.06 -3.08
C LEU A 163 3.46 7.46 -3.55
N ASP A 164 4.31 7.97 -2.65
CA ASP A 164 5.70 8.35 -2.98
C ASP A 164 6.54 7.14 -3.37
N ALA A 165 6.36 6.01 -2.69
CA ALA A 165 7.00 4.75 -3.03
C ALA A 165 6.57 4.24 -4.42
N LEU A 166 5.26 4.31 -4.72
CA LEU A 166 4.73 3.98 -6.04
C LEU A 166 5.31 4.90 -7.12
N ASP A 167 5.37 6.20 -6.86
CA ASP A 167 5.89 7.19 -7.80
C ASP A 167 7.35 6.89 -8.18
N ALA A 168 8.19 6.64 -7.17
CA ALA A 168 9.58 6.24 -7.38
C ALA A 168 9.69 4.92 -8.14
N ALA A 169 8.86 3.92 -7.79
CA ALA A 169 8.89 2.60 -8.42
C ALA A 169 8.42 2.61 -9.89
N LEU A 170 7.56 3.55 -10.29
CA LEU A 170 7.08 3.71 -11.66
C LEU A 170 8.07 4.43 -12.57
N THR A 171 8.90 5.33 -12.02
CA THR A 171 9.85 6.17 -12.76
C THR A 171 10.70 5.41 -13.81
N PRO A 172 11.28 4.21 -13.55
CA PRO A 172 12.10 3.50 -14.52
C PRO A 172 11.33 2.81 -15.66
N LEU A 173 9.99 2.76 -15.63
CA LEU A 173 9.17 1.94 -16.53
C LEU A 173 8.82 2.62 -17.85
N ALA A 174 9.83 2.98 -18.65
CA ALA A 174 9.67 3.76 -19.88
C ALA A 174 8.77 3.10 -20.97
N GLU A 175 8.65 1.77 -20.97
CA GLU A 175 7.87 1.00 -21.94
C GLU A 175 6.45 0.67 -21.47
N LEU A 176 6.05 1.14 -20.28
CA LEU A 176 4.74 0.83 -19.72
C LEU A 176 3.62 1.48 -20.54
N ARG A 177 2.63 0.67 -20.92
CA ARG A 177 1.45 1.08 -21.71
C ARG A 177 0.17 1.06 -20.91
N LEU A 178 0.02 0.06 -20.03
CA LEU A 178 -1.19 -0.16 -19.24
C LEU A 178 -0.84 -0.16 -17.76
N LEU A 179 -1.47 0.73 -17.00
CA LEU A 179 -1.34 0.81 -15.55
C LEU A 179 -2.71 0.72 -14.88
N GLY A 180 -2.91 -0.30 -14.04
CA GLY A 180 -4.11 -0.48 -13.22
C GLY A 180 -3.87 -0.10 -11.77
N LEU A 181 -4.59 0.91 -11.28
CA LEU A 181 -4.56 1.41 -9.90
C LEU A 181 -5.97 1.47 -9.29
N ALA A 182 -6.94 0.72 -9.82
CA ALA A 182 -8.30 0.79 -9.35
C ALA A 182 -8.43 0.26 -7.91
N GLY A 183 -9.30 0.85 -7.09
CA GLY A 183 -9.59 0.28 -5.76
C GLY A 183 -8.51 0.50 -4.70
N ASN A 184 -7.68 1.53 -4.83
CA ASN A 184 -6.51 1.77 -3.97
C ASN A 184 -6.67 2.94 -2.99
N ALA A 185 -7.86 3.54 -2.90
CA ALA A 185 -8.13 4.71 -2.06
C ALA A 185 -7.19 5.91 -2.31
N LEU A 186 -6.68 6.05 -3.54
CA LEU A 186 -5.77 7.13 -3.90
C LEU A 186 -6.49 8.48 -3.91
N SER A 187 -5.97 9.47 -3.17
CA SER A 187 -6.51 10.84 -3.19
C SER A 187 -5.97 11.69 -4.35
N ARG A 188 -4.83 11.28 -4.94
CA ARG A 188 -4.16 11.94 -6.07
C ARG A 188 -3.56 10.88 -7.00
N LEU A 189 -3.36 11.23 -8.26
CA LEU A 189 -2.67 10.33 -9.20
C LEU A 189 -1.14 10.44 -9.01
N PRO A 190 -0.38 9.33 -9.14
CA PRO A 190 1.07 9.38 -9.07
C PRO A 190 1.65 10.20 -10.24
N PRO A 191 2.38 11.30 -9.98
CA PRO A 191 2.94 12.16 -11.04
C PRO A 191 3.78 11.41 -12.08
N ALA A 192 4.56 10.43 -11.66
CA ALA A 192 5.36 9.59 -12.54
C ALA A 192 4.50 8.88 -13.58
N ALA A 193 3.33 8.35 -13.19
CA ALA A 193 2.42 7.65 -14.11
C ALA A 193 1.95 8.57 -15.25
N LEU A 194 1.61 9.83 -14.95
CA LEU A 194 1.16 10.79 -15.96
C LEU A 194 2.29 11.12 -16.96
N ARG A 195 3.54 11.08 -16.50
CA ARG A 195 4.74 11.42 -17.28
C ARG A 195 5.37 10.22 -18.02
N LEU A 196 4.86 9.00 -17.84
CA LEU A 196 5.39 7.80 -18.50
C LEU A 196 5.23 7.88 -20.03
N PRO A 197 6.31 7.89 -20.81
CA PRO A 197 6.29 8.35 -22.20
C PRO A 197 5.39 7.52 -23.13
N ARG A 198 5.20 6.23 -22.84
CA ARG A 198 4.39 5.31 -23.66
C ARG A 198 3.08 4.85 -23.02
N LEU A 199 2.66 5.49 -21.93
CA LEU A 199 1.43 5.10 -21.27
C LEU A 199 0.21 5.39 -22.16
N GLU A 200 -0.53 4.34 -22.48
CA GLU A 200 -1.74 4.38 -23.31
C GLU A 200 -3.01 4.42 -22.45
N GLN A 201 -3.00 3.76 -21.29
CA GLN A 201 -4.16 3.72 -20.40
C GLN A 201 -3.75 3.70 -18.92
N LEU A 202 -4.40 4.55 -18.14
CA LEU A 202 -4.36 4.58 -16.68
C LEU A 202 -5.76 4.32 -16.12
N ASP A 203 -5.92 3.20 -15.41
CA ASP A 203 -7.15 2.90 -14.69
C ASP A 203 -7.05 3.35 -13.24
N ALA A 204 -7.76 4.43 -12.90
CA ALA A 204 -7.82 4.99 -11.55
C ALA A 204 -9.24 5.00 -10.98
N ARG A 205 -10.11 4.10 -11.46
CA ARG A 205 -11.48 3.95 -10.96
C ARG A 205 -11.50 3.51 -9.49
N ILE A 206 -12.61 3.78 -8.79
CA ILE A 206 -12.81 3.29 -7.42
C ILE A 206 -11.64 3.74 -6.50
N ASN A 207 -11.30 5.02 -6.55
CA ASN A 207 -10.29 5.63 -5.68
C ASN A 207 -10.94 6.73 -4.83
N ALA A 208 -10.13 7.57 -4.19
CA ALA A 208 -10.57 8.68 -3.37
C ALA A 208 -10.30 10.04 -4.05
N LEU A 209 -10.27 10.09 -5.39
CA LEU A 209 -9.98 11.31 -6.14
C LEU A 209 -11.16 12.28 -5.99
N THR A 210 -10.87 13.50 -5.57
CA THR A 210 -11.86 14.58 -5.45
C THR A 210 -11.93 15.47 -6.69
N GLY A 211 -10.95 15.36 -7.59
CA GLY A 211 -10.82 16.11 -8.83
C GLY A 211 -9.43 15.90 -9.42
N LEU A 212 -9.14 16.55 -10.55
CA LEU A 212 -7.80 16.66 -11.11
C LEU A 212 -7.41 18.13 -11.19
N GLY A 213 -6.24 18.46 -10.67
CA GLY A 213 -5.69 19.81 -10.70
C GLY A 213 -5.15 20.21 -12.07
N PRO A 214 -4.86 21.50 -12.29
CA PRO A 214 -4.32 21.99 -13.57
C PRO A 214 -2.99 21.32 -13.94
N ASP A 215 -2.13 21.03 -12.97
CA ASP A 215 -0.83 20.41 -13.25
C ASP A 215 -0.95 18.93 -13.64
N GLU A 216 -1.89 18.19 -13.05
CA GLU A 216 -2.21 16.82 -13.45
C GLU A 216 -2.78 16.79 -14.88
N LEU A 217 -3.68 17.73 -15.20
CA LEU A 217 -4.26 17.85 -16.55
C LEU A 217 -3.21 18.21 -17.60
N ARG A 218 -2.32 19.17 -17.33
CA ARG A 218 -1.18 19.50 -18.20
C ARG A 218 -0.27 18.31 -18.44
N ALA A 219 0.01 17.53 -17.40
CA ALA A 219 0.83 16.32 -17.52
C ALA A 219 0.17 15.26 -18.41
N VAL A 220 -1.16 15.17 -18.42
CA VAL A 220 -1.94 14.24 -19.26
C VAL A 220 -2.01 14.69 -20.70
N GLU A 221 -2.15 16.00 -20.95
CA GLU A 221 -2.23 16.55 -22.31
C GLU A 221 -0.93 16.32 -23.07
N ARG A 222 0.22 16.59 -22.41
CA ARG A 222 1.58 16.62 -22.97
C ARG A 222 1.75 17.65 -24.07
N ASP A 223 2.89 18.34 -24.07
CA ASP A 223 3.34 19.12 -25.23
C ASP A 223 4.06 18.18 -26.21
N GLY A 224 3.44 17.87 -27.36
CA GLY A 224 4.11 17.14 -28.47
C GLY A 224 3.24 16.20 -29.31
N ASP A 225 3.87 15.48 -30.25
CA ASP A 225 3.23 14.58 -31.24
C ASP A 225 2.69 13.26 -30.67
N LEU A 226 3.04 12.89 -29.43
CA LEU A 226 2.61 11.64 -28.81
C LEU A 226 1.31 11.83 -28.03
N PRO A 227 0.23 11.06 -28.31
CA PRO A 227 -1.00 11.16 -27.54
C PRO A 227 -0.75 10.72 -26.09
N GLY A 228 -1.14 11.55 -25.13
CA GLY A 228 -1.16 11.17 -23.71
C GLY A 228 -2.16 10.04 -23.40
N PRO A 229 -2.14 9.51 -22.16
CA PRO A 229 -2.89 8.31 -21.80
C PRO A 229 -4.41 8.54 -21.77
N ARG A 230 -5.17 7.47 -22.01
CA ARG A 230 -6.59 7.39 -21.67
C ARG A 230 -6.74 7.16 -20.16
N LEU A 231 -7.58 7.95 -19.51
CA LEU A 231 -7.85 7.87 -18.08
C LEU A 231 -9.21 7.22 -17.84
N LEU A 232 -9.28 6.26 -16.94
CA LEU A 232 -10.54 5.77 -16.39
C LEU A 232 -10.69 6.30 -14.96
N LEU A 233 -11.72 7.13 -14.74
CA LEU A 233 -11.89 7.92 -13.51
C LEU A 233 -13.22 7.66 -12.80
N ALA A 234 -14.09 6.78 -13.33
CA ALA A 234 -15.37 6.46 -12.73
C ALA A 234 -15.26 6.00 -11.27
N ASP A 235 -16.37 6.16 -10.54
CA ASP A 235 -16.50 5.68 -9.17
C ASP A 235 -15.49 6.33 -8.20
N ASN A 236 -15.17 7.62 -8.42
CA ASN A 236 -14.39 8.47 -7.52
C ASN A 236 -15.29 9.53 -6.86
N PRO A 237 -15.01 9.94 -5.60
CA PRO A 237 -15.81 10.92 -4.87
C PRO A 237 -15.52 12.36 -5.30
N LEU A 238 -15.88 12.72 -6.54
CA LEU A 238 -15.59 14.04 -7.11
C LEU A 238 -16.33 15.16 -6.36
N ILE A 239 -15.61 16.23 -6.02
CA ILE A 239 -16.14 17.44 -5.41
C ILE A 239 -16.47 18.43 -6.54
N CYS A 240 -17.75 18.49 -6.91
CA CYS A 240 -18.28 19.37 -7.94
C CYS A 240 -18.51 20.78 -7.42
N GLY A 241 -17.41 21.50 -7.22
CA GLY A 241 -17.39 22.94 -6.97
C GLY A 241 -16.34 23.64 -7.83
N CYS A 242 -15.83 24.76 -7.35
CA CYS A 242 -14.91 25.60 -8.13
C CYS A 242 -13.58 24.96 -8.47
N THR A 243 -13.10 24.04 -7.64
CA THR A 243 -11.87 23.28 -7.87
C THR A 243 -11.97 22.31 -9.03
N LEU A 244 -13.19 21.91 -9.43
CA LEU A 244 -13.43 20.98 -10.52
C LEU A 244 -13.53 21.66 -11.89
N ARG A 245 -13.55 23.00 -11.94
CA ARG A 245 -13.66 23.77 -13.19
C ARG A 245 -12.64 23.35 -14.26
N PRO A 246 -11.33 23.23 -13.96
CA PRO A 246 -10.36 22.80 -14.96
C PRO A 246 -10.65 21.42 -15.53
N LEU A 247 -11.08 20.47 -14.69
CA LEU A 247 -11.43 19.13 -15.12
C LEU A 247 -12.70 19.13 -16.00
N LEU A 248 -13.73 19.90 -15.63
CA LEU A 248 -14.96 19.99 -16.41
C LEU A 248 -14.68 20.59 -17.80
N ALA A 249 -13.96 21.71 -17.86
CA ALA A 249 -13.56 22.35 -19.11
C ALA A 249 -12.73 21.40 -19.99
N TRP A 250 -11.78 20.68 -19.38
CA TRP A 250 -10.97 19.70 -20.07
C TRP A 250 -11.78 18.53 -20.63
N LEU A 251 -12.73 17.99 -19.85
CA LEU A 251 -13.58 16.87 -20.28
C LEU A 251 -14.45 17.21 -21.49
N HIS A 252 -14.94 18.45 -21.61
CA HIS A 252 -15.70 18.88 -22.78
C HIS A 252 -14.86 18.86 -24.07
N ASN A 253 -13.56 19.14 -23.98
CA ASN A 253 -12.64 19.16 -25.12
C ASN A 253 -11.99 17.78 -25.37
N ALA A 254 -11.79 16.98 -24.33
CA ALA A 254 -10.98 15.75 -24.35
C ALA A 254 -11.79 14.47 -24.03
N THR A 255 -13.05 14.38 -24.47
CA THR A 255 -13.93 13.23 -24.16
C THR A 255 -13.33 11.87 -24.56
N GLU A 256 -12.56 11.79 -25.66
CA GLU A 256 -11.90 10.53 -26.06
C GLU A 256 -10.78 10.10 -25.12
N ARG A 257 -10.21 11.03 -24.33
CA ARG A 257 -9.20 10.72 -23.31
C ARG A 257 -9.79 10.13 -22.05
N VAL A 258 -11.09 10.31 -21.80
CA VAL A 258 -11.80 9.70 -20.67
C VAL A 258 -12.98 8.88 -21.17
N PRO A 259 -12.75 7.61 -21.55
CA PRO A 259 -13.80 6.75 -22.11
C PRO A 259 -15.02 6.60 -21.19
N ASP A 260 -14.84 6.75 -19.88
CA ASP A 260 -15.88 6.67 -18.87
C ASP A 260 -16.40 8.04 -18.38
N ALA A 261 -16.15 9.13 -19.11
CA ALA A 261 -16.56 10.49 -18.75
C ALA A 261 -18.06 10.60 -18.43
N ARG A 262 -18.91 9.89 -19.17
CA ARG A 262 -20.37 9.86 -18.96
C ARG A 262 -20.80 9.17 -17.66
N ARG A 263 -19.91 8.41 -17.04
CA ARG A 263 -20.14 7.73 -15.76
C ARG A 263 -19.65 8.53 -14.56
N LEU A 264 -18.96 9.65 -14.78
CA LEU A 264 -18.48 10.51 -13.70
C LEU A 264 -19.67 11.19 -13.02
N ARG A 265 -19.70 11.11 -11.69
CA ARG A 265 -20.76 11.65 -10.85
C ARG A 265 -20.18 12.47 -9.72
N CYS A 266 -20.93 13.48 -9.30
CA CYS A 266 -20.58 14.30 -8.16
C CYS A 266 -20.89 13.59 -6.84
N ALA A 267 -19.94 13.55 -5.91
CA ALA A 267 -20.17 13.07 -4.55
C ALA A 267 -20.44 14.22 -3.56
N SER A 268 -19.98 15.43 -3.87
CA SER A 268 -20.16 16.64 -3.07
C SER A 268 -20.26 17.85 -4.00
N PRO A 269 -20.94 18.95 -3.63
CA PRO A 269 -21.78 19.13 -2.45
C PRO A 269 -23.10 18.36 -2.55
N ARG A 270 -23.85 18.26 -1.44
CA ARG A 270 -25.14 17.54 -1.37
C ARG A 270 -26.14 17.97 -2.45
N ALA A 271 -26.13 19.25 -2.84
CA ALA A 271 -27.00 19.79 -3.89
C ALA A 271 -26.77 19.16 -5.27
N LEU A 272 -25.56 18.65 -5.52
CA LEU A 272 -25.15 18.03 -6.78
C LEU A 272 -24.91 16.52 -6.64
N LEU A 273 -25.26 15.91 -5.51
CA LEU A 273 -25.02 14.48 -5.27
C LEU A 273 -25.59 13.61 -6.41
N ASP A 274 -24.77 12.66 -6.87
CA ASP A 274 -25.05 11.71 -7.96
C ASP A 274 -25.36 12.32 -9.34
N ARG A 275 -25.23 13.64 -9.48
CA ARG A 275 -25.39 14.32 -10.78
C ARG A 275 -24.25 13.92 -11.72
N PRO A 276 -24.57 13.57 -12.99
CA PRO A 276 -23.54 13.33 -14.00
C PRO A 276 -22.73 14.60 -14.26
N LEU A 277 -21.40 14.47 -14.25
CA LEU A 277 -20.50 15.60 -14.41
C LEU A 277 -20.66 16.28 -15.79
N MET A 278 -20.90 15.49 -16.83
CA MET A 278 -21.07 15.99 -18.21
C MET A 278 -22.37 16.78 -18.45
N ASP A 279 -23.32 16.74 -17.50
CA ASP A 279 -24.57 17.50 -17.56
C ASP A 279 -24.47 18.87 -16.83
N LEU A 280 -23.30 19.17 -16.26
CA LEU A 280 -23.03 20.41 -15.54
C LEU A 280 -22.37 21.43 -16.47
N ASP A 281 -22.78 22.69 -16.30
CA ASP A 281 -22.10 23.85 -16.86
C ASP A 281 -21.29 24.55 -15.75
N GLU A 282 -20.28 25.34 -16.09
CA GLU A 282 -19.44 26.04 -15.09
C GLU A 282 -20.26 26.92 -14.12
N ALA A 283 -21.33 27.55 -14.61
CA ALA A 283 -22.24 28.36 -13.79
C ALA A 283 -22.95 27.54 -12.69
N ARG A 284 -23.18 26.24 -12.91
CA ARG A 284 -23.83 25.34 -11.94
C ARG A 284 -22.88 24.87 -10.83
N LEU A 285 -21.58 25.12 -10.97
CA LEU A 285 -20.59 24.85 -9.92
C LEU A 285 -20.62 25.90 -8.80
N GLY A 286 -21.48 26.92 -8.90
CA GLY A 286 -21.77 27.87 -7.83
C GLY A 286 -20.63 28.83 -7.51
N CYS A 287 -19.76 29.09 -8.49
CA CYS A 287 -18.59 29.93 -8.29
C CYS A 287 -18.93 31.40 -8.49
N ALA A 288 -18.63 32.24 -7.49
CA ALA A 288 -18.64 33.68 -7.67
C ALA A 288 -17.43 34.08 -8.55
N ASP A 289 -17.67 34.89 -9.57
CA ASP A 289 -16.60 35.46 -10.38
C ASP A 289 -15.84 36.50 -9.56
N GLY A 290 -14.62 36.14 -9.15
CA GLY A 290 -13.74 37.06 -8.45
C GLY A 290 -12.65 36.36 -7.65
N ASP A 291 -11.64 35.81 -8.33
CA ASP A 291 -10.34 35.54 -7.71
C ASP A 291 -9.22 35.84 -8.71
N THR A 292 -9.14 37.11 -9.09
CA THR A 292 -7.88 37.75 -9.43
C THR A 292 -7.59 38.74 -8.31
N ASN A 293 -6.95 38.28 -7.24
CA ASN A 293 -5.99 39.09 -6.49
C ASN A 293 -5.16 38.21 -5.57
N GLU A 294 -3.88 38.11 -5.90
CA GLU A 294 -2.82 37.93 -4.92
C GLU A 294 -2.89 39.08 -3.91
N ARG A 295 -3.64 38.91 -2.83
CA ARG A 295 -3.36 39.57 -1.55
C ARG A 295 -4.08 38.80 -0.46
N GLY A 296 -3.28 38.29 0.48
CA GLY A 296 -3.81 37.63 1.67
C GLY A 296 -4.73 38.60 2.41
N GLU A 297 -6.02 38.32 2.34
CA GLU A 297 -7.02 38.76 3.27
C GLU A 297 -7.93 37.55 3.49
N GLU A 298 -7.82 36.94 4.68
CA GLU A 298 -8.71 35.87 5.12
C GLU A 298 -10.13 36.43 5.16
N VAL A 299 -10.88 36.22 4.07
CA VAL A 299 -12.32 36.35 4.09
C VAL A 299 -12.87 35.00 4.54
N ASP A 300 -13.15 34.90 5.83
CA ASP A 300 -13.88 33.80 6.44
C ASP A 300 -15.26 33.65 5.77
N VAL A 301 -15.34 32.80 4.75
CA VAL A 301 -16.62 32.28 4.25
C VAL A 301 -17.01 31.11 5.14
N ALA A 302 -17.41 31.44 6.38
CA ALA A 302 -18.08 30.49 7.25
C ALA A 302 -19.51 30.33 6.74
N GLY A 303 -19.77 29.23 6.04
CA GLY A 303 -21.14 28.80 5.74
C GLY A 303 -21.96 28.60 7.03
N PRO A 304 -23.29 28.76 6.99
CA PRO A 304 -24.16 28.76 8.18
C PRO A 304 -24.21 27.43 8.97
N GLU A 305 -23.47 26.39 8.56
CA GLU A 305 -23.41 25.10 9.25
C GLU A 305 -22.32 25.03 10.34
N LEU A 306 -21.24 25.83 10.23
CA LEU A 306 -20.18 25.84 11.25
C LEU A 306 -20.59 26.60 12.51
N GLU A 307 -21.34 27.70 12.38
CA GLU A 307 -21.85 28.47 13.53
C GLU A 307 -22.77 27.63 14.43
N ALA A 308 -23.62 26.79 13.85
CA ALA A 308 -24.49 25.90 14.63
C ALA A 308 -23.68 24.91 15.48
N SER A 309 -22.54 24.42 14.97
CA SER A 309 -21.66 23.50 15.70
C SER A 309 -20.92 24.18 16.87
N TYR A 310 -20.44 25.41 16.69
CA TYR A 310 -19.70 26.15 17.72
C TYR A 310 -20.63 26.72 18.80
N VAL A 311 -21.83 27.16 18.43
CA VAL A 311 -22.85 27.58 19.40
C VAL A 311 -23.27 26.39 20.28
N PHE A 312 -23.46 25.21 19.69
CA PHE A 312 -23.74 23.99 20.45
C PHE A 312 -22.60 23.63 21.39
N PHE A 313 -21.35 23.67 20.91
CA PHE A 313 -20.17 23.42 21.74
C PHE A 313 -20.02 24.44 22.88
N GLY A 314 -20.29 25.72 22.61
CA GLY A 314 -20.29 26.80 23.60
C GLY A 314 -21.35 26.60 24.70
N LEU A 315 -22.55 26.16 24.34
CA LEU A 315 -23.61 25.84 25.30
C LEU A 315 -23.24 24.65 26.19
N VAL A 316 -22.63 23.60 25.61
CA VAL A 316 -22.17 22.43 26.37
C VAL A 316 -21.06 22.82 27.36
N LEU A 317 -20.08 23.61 26.93
CA LEU A 317 -19.01 24.09 27.81
C LEU A 317 -19.55 24.99 28.93
N ALA A 318 -20.51 25.87 28.62
CA ALA A 318 -21.16 26.71 29.63
C ALA A 318 -21.91 25.87 30.67
N LEU A 319 -22.62 24.82 30.24
CA LEU A 319 -23.32 23.89 31.13
C LEU A 319 -22.34 23.14 32.04
N ILE A 320 -21.23 22.63 31.48
CA ILE A 320 -20.17 21.97 32.25
C ILE A 320 -19.57 22.94 33.28
N GLY A 321 -19.28 24.18 32.89
CA GLY A 321 -18.76 25.21 33.79
C GLY A 321 -19.72 25.53 34.94
N LEU A 322 -21.03 25.60 34.66
CA LEU A 322 -22.07 25.87 35.65
C LEU A 322 -22.22 24.71 36.64
N ILE A 323 -22.20 23.47 36.15
CA ILE A 323 -22.20 22.26 36.98
C ILE A 323 -20.95 22.24 37.87
N PHE A 324 -19.77 22.51 37.31
CA PHE A 324 -18.52 22.54 38.06
C PHE A 324 -18.52 23.61 39.16
N LEU A 325 -18.98 24.83 38.85
CA LEU A 325 -19.17 25.91 39.83
C LEU A 325 -20.16 25.50 40.93
N MET A 326 -21.26 24.82 40.57
CA MET A 326 -22.23 24.33 41.54
C MET A 326 -21.63 23.26 42.45
N VAL A 327 -20.82 22.33 41.93
CA VAL A 327 -20.10 21.33 42.73
C VAL A 327 -19.11 22.00 43.68
N LEU A 328 -18.34 22.99 43.21
CA LEU A 328 -17.44 23.77 44.06
C LEU A 328 -18.18 24.56 45.14
N TYR A 329 -19.34 25.12 44.80
CA TYR A 329 -20.19 25.86 45.73
C TYR A 329 -20.74 24.94 46.84
N LEU A 330 -21.31 23.80 46.46
CA LEU A 330 -21.83 22.80 47.41
C LEU A 330 -20.72 22.21 48.27
N ASN A 331 -19.52 22.00 47.70
CA ASN A 331 -18.37 21.47 48.41
C ASN A 331 -17.47 22.55 49.06
N ARG A 332 -17.88 23.83 49.06
CA ARG A 332 -17.04 24.95 49.55
C ARG A 332 -16.59 24.76 51.00
N ARG A 333 -17.46 24.23 51.86
CA ARG A 333 -17.13 23.94 53.27
C ARG A 333 -16.20 22.74 53.44
N GLY A 334 -16.25 21.77 52.51
CA GLY A 334 -15.35 20.62 52.48
C GLY A 334 -13.96 21.02 52.00
N ILE A 335 -13.89 21.78 50.91
CA ILE A 335 -12.64 22.33 50.36
C ILE A 335 -11.94 23.23 51.37
N GLN A 336 -12.67 24.11 52.08
CA GLN A 336 -12.07 24.94 53.12
C GLN A 336 -11.53 24.14 54.30
N ARG A 337 -12.18 23.02 54.68
CA ARG A 337 -11.66 22.12 55.71
C ARG A 337 -10.40 21.40 55.22
N TRP A 338 -10.44 20.83 54.01
CA TRP A 338 -9.28 20.17 53.41
C TRP A 338 -8.07 21.10 53.29
N MET A 339 -8.28 22.34 52.86
CA MET A 339 -7.20 23.32 52.68
C MET A 339 -6.56 23.74 54.01
N ARG A 340 -7.32 23.79 55.11
CA ARG A 340 -6.78 24.02 56.46
C ARG A 340 -5.95 22.82 56.93
N ASN A 341 -6.51 21.61 56.82
CA ASN A 341 -5.80 20.38 57.19
C ASN A 341 -4.50 20.19 56.39
N LEU A 342 -4.51 20.53 55.09
CA LEU A 342 -3.33 20.45 54.24
C LEU A 342 -2.25 21.47 54.67
N ARG A 343 -2.66 22.68 55.05
CA ARG A 343 -1.75 23.71 55.56
C ARG A 343 -1.12 23.27 56.88
N GLU A 344 -1.90 22.67 57.76
CA GLU A 344 -1.43 22.11 59.03
C GLU A 344 -0.44 20.97 58.79
N ALA A 345 -0.77 20.00 57.94
CA ALA A 345 0.13 18.90 57.58
C ALA A 345 1.45 19.38 56.95
N CYS A 346 1.39 20.39 56.07
CA CYS A 346 2.59 20.95 55.45
C CYS A 346 3.45 21.72 56.46
N ARG A 347 2.81 22.43 57.41
CA ARG A 347 3.50 23.12 58.49
C ARG A 347 4.23 22.14 59.41
N ASP A 348 3.56 21.06 59.82
CA ASP A 348 4.16 20.00 60.66
C ASP A 348 5.36 19.35 59.95
N GLN A 349 5.25 19.10 58.64
CA GLN A 349 6.34 18.55 57.85
C GLN A 349 7.55 19.50 57.84
N MET A 350 7.33 20.79 57.59
CA MET A 350 8.37 21.82 57.56
C MET A 350 9.04 22.02 58.92
N GLU A 351 8.26 22.02 60.01
CA GLU A 351 8.81 22.07 61.37
C GLU A 351 9.66 20.83 61.67
N GLY A 352 9.22 19.63 61.25
CA GLY A 352 10.00 18.40 61.36
C GLY A 352 11.34 18.44 60.60
N TYR A 353 11.36 19.01 59.39
CA TYR A 353 12.61 19.25 58.65
C TYR A 353 13.53 20.23 59.37
N HIS A 354 12.97 21.30 59.94
CA HIS A 354 13.74 22.30 60.66
C HIS A 354 14.40 21.73 61.93
N TYR A 355 13.67 20.90 62.69
CA TYR A 355 14.21 20.22 63.88
C TYR A 355 15.32 19.22 63.54
N ARG A 356 15.18 18.45 62.45
CA ARG A 356 16.23 17.53 62.00
C ARG A 356 17.49 18.28 61.56
N TYR A 357 17.31 19.38 60.82
CA TYR A 357 18.43 20.19 60.37
C TYR A 357 19.23 20.77 61.54
N GLU A 358 18.57 21.26 62.59
CA GLU A 358 19.25 21.75 63.79
C GLU A 358 19.97 20.65 64.58
N GLN A 359 19.44 19.41 64.61
CA GLN A 359 20.11 18.28 65.26
C GLN A 359 21.34 17.78 64.51
N ASP A 360 21.29 17.75 63.18
CA ASP A 360 22.39 17.32 62.33
C ASP A 360 23.49 18.39 62.22
N ALA A 361 23.16 19.66 62.50
CA ALA A 361 24.09 20.77 62.55
C ALA A 361 24.84 20.92 63.88
N ASP A 362 24.54 20.11 64.92
CA ASP A 362 25.27 20.12 66.19
C ASP A 362 26.67 19.47 66.01
N PRO A 363 27.78 20.24 66.09
CA PRO A 363 29.12 19.73 65.79
C PRO A 363 29.63 18.67 66.79
N ARG A 364 28.90 18.40 67.88
CA ARG A 364 29.24 17.35 68.85
C ARG A 364 28.92 15.92 68.38
N ARG A 365 28.19 15.74 67.28
CA ARG A 365 27.78 14.41 66.76
C ARG A 365 28.48 14.00 65.45
N ALA A 366 29.42 14.79 64.96
CA ALA A 366 30.21 14.42 63.78
C ALA A 366 31.08 13.17 64.10
N PRO A 367 30.98 12.08 63.30
CA PRO A 367 31.80 10.90 63.52
C PRO A 367 33.27 11.19 63.21
N THR A 368 34.17 10.74 64.08
CA THR A 368 35.62 10.81 63.88
C THR A 368 36.05 9.94 62.69
N PRO A 369 36.99 10.41 61.83
CA PRO A 369 37.43 9.62 60.69
C PRO A 369 38.33 8.47 61.13
N ALA A 370 37.90 7.23 60.88
CA ALA A 370 38.69 6.03 61.10
C ALA A 370 39.78 5.88 60.00
N ALA A 371 41.00 5.56 60.44
CA ALA A 371 42.20 5.37 59.63
C ALA A 371 42.10 4.15 58.68
N PRO A 372 42.91 4.09 57.60
CA PRO A 372 42.83 3.01 56.62
C PRO A 372 43.77 1.85 57.00
N SER A 373 43.26 0.61 56.98
CA SER A 373 44.12 -0.57 56.88
C SER A 373 43.46 -1.69 56.08
N GLY A 374 44.08 -1.98 54.93
CA GLY A 374 44.59 -3.31 54.63
C GLY A 374 43.63 -4.49 54.42
N SER A 375 43.63 -4.94 53.17
CA SER A 375 43.69 -6.35 52.73
C SER A 375 42.42 -7.23 52.76
N ARG A 376 41.96 -7.48 51.52
CA ARG A 376 41.93 -8.78 50.83
C ARG A 376 40.87 -9.84 51.22
N ALA A 377 40.02 -10.09 50.22
CA ALA A 377 39.43 -11.34 49.74
C ALA A 377 38.46 -12.13 50.65
N THR A 378 37.24 -12.34 50.15
CA THR A 378 36.87 -13.58 49.43
C THR A 378 35.43 -13.47 48.88
N SER A 379 35.25 -13.92 47.64
CA SER A 379 33.97 -14.34 47.01
C SER A 379 33.86 -15.88 47.18
N PRO A 380 32.84 -16.62 46.69
CA PRO A 380 31.57 -16.28 46.01
C PRO A 380 30.35 -17.14 46.48
N GLY A 381 29.20 -17.02 45.80
CA GLY A 381 28.12 -18.03 45.72
C GLY A 381 26.75 -17.48 46.14
N SER A 382 25.81 -17.14 45.25
CA SER A 382 25.02 -17.96 44.30
C SER A 382 24.00 -18.89 44.98
N GLY A 383 22.71 -18.70 44.63
CA GLY A 383 21.53 -19.51 45.03
C GLY A 383 20.53 -18.63 45.79
N LEU A 384 19.30 -18.38 45.35
CA LEU A 384 18.40 -19.05 44.40
C LEU A 384 17.45 -18.01 43.77
#